data_AF-B2IJJ1-F1
#
_entry.id   AF-B2IJJ1-F1
#
_cell.length_a   1.000
_cell.length_b   1.000
_cell.length_c   1.000
_cell.angle_alpha   90.00
_cell.angle_beta   90.00
_cell.angle_gamma   90.00
#
_symmetry.space_group_name_H-M   'P 1'
#
loop_
_entity.id
_entity.type
_entity.pdbx_description
1 polymer ?
#
loop_
_entity_poly.entity_id
_entity_poly.type
_entity_poly.pdbx_seq_one_letter_code
_entity_poly.pdbx_strand_id
1 'polypeptide(L)'
;MSSTAESFTHRGLGPMIRLSLSEGLNFVFTPREALTLSRALTAVKAGTSKVDEIYMSPIASDQDFVGTVTPDGLLLQARQPPLPLDWTEVGVIAESLKELAPEDPDA
;
A
#
# COMPACT_ATOMS: atom_id res chain seq x y z
N MET A 1 -6.26 8.02 -11.56
CA MET A 1 -5.05 8.76 -11.14
C MET A 1 -3.86 7.81 -11.30
N SER A 2 -2.61 8.28 -11.38
CA SER A 2 -1.48 7.36 -11.50
C SER A 2 -0.76 7.22 -10.16
N SER A 3 -0.97 6.10 -9.48
CA SER A 3 -0.16 5.72 -8.32
C SER A 3 1.25 5.32 -8.78
N THR A 4 2.28 5.71 -8.04
CA THR A 4 3.67 5.30 -8.30
C THR A 4 4.32 4.76 -7.04
N ALA A 5 5.18 3.76 -7.19
CA ALA A 5 6.01 3.26 -6.10
C ALA A 5 7.49 3.31 -6.48
N GLU A 6 8.34 3.69 -5.54
CA GLU A 6 9.79 3.81 -5.75
C GLU A 6 10.57 3.30 -4.54
N SER A 7 11.68 2.59 -4.78
CA SER A 7 12.60 2.16 -3.72
C SER A 7 13.65 3.25 -3.44
N PHE A 8 14.02 3.43 -2.18
CA PHE A 8 15.14 4.27 -1.77
C PHE A 8 15.82 3.72 -0.51
N THR A 9 16.96 4.29 -0.12
CA THR A 9 17.65 3.92 1.13
C THR A 9 17.57 5.07 2.15
N HIS A 10 16.91 4.83 3.27
CA HIS A 10 16.86 5.74 4.41
C HIS A 10 18.10 5.58 5.30
N ARG A 11 18.70 6.68 5.74
CA ARG A 11 19.96 6.67 6.51
C ARG A 11 19.88 5.86 7.83
N GLY A 12 18.75 5.92 8.52
CA GLY A 12 18.58 5.26 9.83
C GLY A 12 17.80 3.95 9.80
N LEU A 13 17.06 3.67 8.71
CA LEU A 13 16.12 2.55 8.65
C LEU A 13 16.42 1.59 7.49
N GLY A 14 17.41 1.89 6.65
CA GLY A 14 17.79 1.04 5.54
C GLY A 14 16.84 1.15 4.34
N PRO A 15 16.68 0.06 3.56
CA PRO A 15 15.82 0.03 2.37
C PRO A 15 14.36 0.37 2.70
N MET A 16 13.76 1.19 1.86
CA MET A 16 12.39 1.69 2.01
C MET A 16 11.70 1.80 0.65
N ILE A 17 10.38 1.79 0.66
CA ILE A 17 9.53 1.93 -0.53
C ILE A 17 8.56 3.07 -0.27
N ARG A 18 8.57 4.08 -1.14
CA ARG A 18 7.59 5.17 -1.13
C ARG A 18 6.48 4.86 -2.12
N LEU A 19 5.23 4.87 -1.66
CA LEU A 19 4.03 4.85 -2.49
C LEU A 19 3.42 6.24 -2.55
N SER A 20 3.31 6.80 -3.75
CA SER A 20 2.63 8.08 -4.00
C SER A 20 1.29 7.80 -4.66
N LEU A 21 0.18 8.15 -4.00
CA LEU A 21 -1.17 7.87 -4.49
C LEU A 21 -1.80 9.05 -5.20
N SER A 22 -1.49 10.25 -4.74
CA SER A 22 -1.87 11.51 -5.37
C SER A 22 -0.95 12.62 -4.86
N GLU A 23 -1.10 13.83 -5.40
CA GLU A 23 -0.32 14.97 -4.93
C GLU A 23 -0.48 15.16 -3.40
N GLY A 24 0.66 15.11 -2.71
CA GLY A 24 0.73 15.28 -1.25
C GLY A 24 0.29 14.08 -0.40
N LEU A 25 -0.09 12.93 -1.00
CA LEU A 25 -0.44 11.72 -0.25
C LEU A 25 0.52 10.59 -0.56
N ASN A 26 1.48 10.41 0.35
CA ASN A 26 2.54 9.42 0.22
C ASN A 26 2.68 8.58 1.50
N PHE A 27 2.98 7.29 1.34
CA PHE A 27 3.33 6.40 2.43
C PHE A 27 4.73 5.83 2.22
N VAL A 28 5.45 5.61 3.31
CA VAL A 28 6.77 5.00 3.27
C VAL A 28 6.72 3.71 4.06
N PHE A 29 7.11 2.63 3.42
CA PHE A 29 7.06 1.28 3.95
C PHE A 29 8.46 0.69 4.01
N THR A 30 8.70 -0.10 5.05
CA THR A 30 9.73 -1.14 5.00
C THR A 30 9.36 -2.18 3.93
N PRO A 31 10.33 -2.97 3.40
CA PRO A 31 10.03 -4.04 2.45
C PRO A 31 8.97 -5.03 3.00
N ARG A 32 9.04 -5.35 4.29
CA ARG A 32 8.08 -6.25 4.94
C ARG A 32 6.67 -5.66 4.99
N GLU A 33 6.52 -4.38 5.31
CA GLU A 33 5.22 -3.70 5.31
C GLU A 33 4.65 -3.62 3.89
N ALA A 34 5.46 -3.26 2.89
CA ALA A 34 5.06 -3.22 1.48
C ALA A 34 4.57 -4.59 0.98
N LEU A 35 5.31 -5.66 1.29
CA LEU A 35 4.91 -7.03 0.93
C LEU A 35 3.61 -7.44 1.66
N THR A 36 3.46 -7.08 2.93
CA THR A 36 2.24 -7.34 3.70
C THR A 36 1.03 -6.65 3.08
N LEU A 37 1.17 -5.36 2.74
CA LEU A 37 0.12 -4.60 2.09
C LEU A 37 -0.21 -5.15 0.70
N SER A 38 0.81 -5.47 -0.11
CA SER A 38 0.63 -6.10 -1.42
C SER A 38 -0.22 -7.37 -1.34
N ARG A 39 0.10 -8.26 -0.40
CA ARG A 39 -0.64 -9.51 -0.19
C ARG A 39 -2.09 -9.25 0.24
N ALA A 40 -2.31 -8.30 1.15
CA ALA A 40 -3.65 -7.92 1.59
C ALA A 40 -4.50 -7.38 0.44
N LEU A 41 -3.95 -6.43 -0.34
CA LEU A 41 -4.63 -5.84 -1.50
C LEU A 41 -4.94 -6.90 -2.57
N THR A 42 -3.99 -7.80 -2.85
CA THR A 42 -4.18 -8.90 -3.79
C THR A 42 -5.31 -9.83 -3.33
N ALA A 43 -5.32 -10.21 -2.05
CA ALA A 43 -6.31 -11.14 -1.51
C ALA A 43 -7.73 -10.55 -1.51
N VAL A 44 -7.85 -9.27 -1.14
CA VAL A 44 -9.11 -8.51 -1.16
C VAL A 44 -9.63 -8.36 -2.59
N LYS A 45 -8.79 -7.90 -3.53
CA LYS A 45 -9.16 -7.77 -4.95
C LYS A 45 -9.63 -9.10 -5.55
N ALA A 46 -8.99 -10.21 -5.17
CA ALA A 46 -9.36 -11.54 -5.64
C ALA A 46 -10.62 -12.12 -4.96
N GLY A 47 -11.19 -11.44 -3.96
CA GLY A 47 -12.33 -11.94 -3.17
C GLY A 47 -11.99 -13.16 -2.31
N THR A 48 -10.70 -13.44 -2.09
CA THR A 48 -10.23 -14.58 -1.28
C THR A 48 -10.13 -14.24 0.20
N SER A 49 -10.10 -12.94 0.54
CA SER A 49 -10.21 -12.44 1.90
C SER A 49 -11.62 -11.91 2.16
N LYS A 50 -12.13 -12.13 3.39
CA LYS A 50 -13.42 -11.59 3.87
C LYS A 50 -13.26 -10.34 4.73
N VAL A 51 -12.10 -9.69 4.66
CA VAL A 51 -11.88 -8.45 5.41
C VAL A 51 -12.58 -7.30 4.71
N ASP A 52 -13.26 -6.48 5.52
CA ASP A 52 -13.93 -5.27 5.04
C ASP A 52 -13.02 -4.04 5.16
N GLU A 53 -11.87 -4.20 5.83
CA GLU A 53 -10.95 -3.11 6.13
C GLU A 53 -9.48 -3.57 6.13
N ILE A 54 -8.60 -2.71 5.63
CA ILE A 54 -7.14 -2.82 5.73
C ILE A 54 -6.64 -1.60 6.50
N TYR A 55 -6.13 -1.82 7.72
CA TYR A 55 -5.45 -0.77 8.49
C TYR A 55 -3.94 -0.94 8.41
N MET A 56 -3.21 0.18 8.28
CA MET A 56 -1.76 0.17 8.44
C MET A 56 -1.26 1.52 8.98
N SER A 57 -0.34 1.44 9.94
CA SER A 57 0.45 2.56 10.44
C SER A 57 1.93 2.26 10.14
N PRO A 58 2.46 2.70 8.99
CA PRO A 58 3.82 2.37 8.58
C PRO A 58 4.85 3.04 9.49
N ILE A 59 5.87 2.31 9.91
CA ILE A 59 6.87 2.83 10.86
C ILE A 59 7.64 4.05 10.34
N ALA A 60 7.79 4.17 9.03
CA ALA A 60 8.54 5.23 8.37
C ALA A 60 7.64 6.34 7.79
N SER A 61 6.34 6.31 8.10
CA SER A 61 5.38 7.30 7.63
C SER A 61 4.82 8.11 8.79
N ASP A 62 4.59 9.41 8.56
CA ASP A 62 4.00 10.31 9.56
C ASP A 62 2.48 10.12 9.71
N GLN A 63 1.88 9.27 8.88
CA GLN A 63 0.43 9.07 8.80
C GLN A 63 0.10 7.58 8.70
N ASP A 64 -0.98 7.18 9.34
CA ASP A 64 -1.63 5.91 9.12
C ASP A 64 -2.71 6.02 8.04
N PHE A 65 -3.28 4.88 7.66
CA PHE A 65 -4.47 4.86 6.81
C PHE A 65 -5.40 3.71 7.17
N VAL A 66 -6.67 3.92 6.83
CA VAL A 66 -7.70 2.88 6.80
C VAL A 66 -8.20 2.73 5.36
N GLY A 67 -8.15 1.52 4.83
CA GLY A 67 -8.70 1.16 3.52
C GLY A 67 -9.99 0.36 3.67
N THR A 68 -11.14 0.98 3.48
CA THR A 68 -12.44 0.27 3.51
C THR A 68 -12.74 -0.36 2.17
N VAL A 69 -13.06 -1.65 2.16
CA VAL A 69 -13.43 -2.39 0.95
C VAL A 69 -14.84 -2.00 0.50
N THR A 70 -15.00 -1.69 -0.78
CA THR A 70 -16.28 -1.35 -1.40
C THR A 70 -16.51 -2.22 -2.63
N PRO A 71 -17.74 -2.27 -3.18
CA PRO A 71 -17.98 -3.02 -4.42
C PRO A 71 -17.10 -2.55 -5.60
N ASP A 72 -16.77 -1.26 -5.64
CA ASP A 72 -16.04 -0.63 -6.74
C ASP A 72 -14.51 -0.59 -6.53
N GLY A 73 -14.04 -0.94 -5.34
CA GLY A 73 -12.61 -0.85 -5.00
C GLY A 73 -12.33 -0.70 -3.51
N LEU A 74 -11.48 0.26 -3.19
CA LEU A 74 -11.05 0.56 -1.83
C LEU A 74 -11.16 2.07 -1.58
N LEU A 75 -11.83 2.43 -0.49
CA LEU A 75 -11.92 3.81 -0.04
C LEU A 75 -10.84 4.07 1.01
N LEU A 76 -9.82 4.83 0.64
CA LEU A 76 -8.66 5.09 1.50
C LEU A 76 -8.86 6.36 2.34
N GLN A 77 -8.97 6.17 3.64
CA GLN A 77 -9.05 7.21 4.65
C GLN A 77 -7.66 7.52 5.19
N ALA A 78 -7.02 8.51 4.60
CA ALA A 78 -5.75 9.10 5.05
C ALA A 78 -5.74 10.63 4.98
N ARG A 79 -6.72 11.20 4.26
CA ARG A 79 -6.95 12.64 4.14
C ARG A 79 -8.45 12.89 3.99
N GLN A 80 -8.83 14.17 4.00
CA GLN A 80 -10.19 14.60 3.72
C GLN A 80 -10.23 15.37 2.38
N PRO A 81 -11.06 14.95 1.40
CA PRO A 81 -11.93 13.77 1.42
C PRO A 81 -11.15 12.45 1.27
N PRO A 82 -11.73 11.29 1.66
CA PRO A 82 -11.14 9.98 1.40
C PRO A 82 -10.85 9.77 -0.09
N LEU A 83 -9.78 9.03 -0.39
CA LEU A 83 -9.36 8.76 -1.76
C LEU A 83 -9.99 7.44 -2.25
N PRO A 84 -10.90 7.47 -3.23
CA PRO A 84 -11.35 6.24 -3.87
C PRO A 84 -10.24 5.68 -4.76
N LEU A 85 -9.99 4.38 -4.64
CA LEU A 85 -9.12 3.60 -5.52
C LEU A 85 -9.96 2.51 -6.16
N ASP A 86 -9.99 2.44 -7.49
CA ASP A 86 -10.70 1.37 -8.18
C ASP A 86 -9.89 0.05 -8.14
N TRP A 87 -10.53 -1.08 -8.50
CA TRP A 87 -9.85 -2.38 -8.49
C TRP A 87 -8.66 -2.49 -9.47
N THR A 88 -8.61 -1.64 -10.49
CA THR A 88 -7.46 -1.57 -11.41
C THR A 88 -6.28 -0.93 -10.70
N GLU A 89 -6.48 0.25 -10.11
CA GLU A 89 -5.49 0.98 -9.31
C GLU A 89 -5.01 0.15 -8.12
N VAL A 90 -5.91 -0.50 -7.37
CA VAL A 90 -5.55 -1.42 -6.28
C VAL A 90 -4.61 -2.53 -6.76
N GLY A 91 -4.85 -3.07 -7.96
CA GLY A 91 -3.99 -4.07 -8.57
C GLY A 91 -2.60 -3.55 -8.91
N VAL A 92 -2.53 -2.38 -9.54
CA VAL A 92 -1.26 -1.72 -9.90
C VAL A 92 -0.43 -1.45 -8.65
N ILE A 93 -1.06 -0.97 -7.57
CA ILE A 93 -0.39 -0.72 -6.29
C ILE A 93 0.14 -2.03 -5.70
N ALA A 94 -0.70 -3.07 -5.65
CA ALA A 94 -0.30 -4.36 -5.09
C ALA A 94 0.91 -4.96 -5.82
N GLU A 95 0.92 -4.91 -7.15
CA GLU A 95 2.01 -5.43 -7.97
C GLU A 95 3.28 -4.59 -7.81
N SER A 96 3.17 -3.27 -7.88
CA SER A 96 4.31 -2.36 -7.71
C SER A 96 5.00 -2.55 -6.35
N LEU A 97 4.21 -2.72 -5.27
CA LEU A 97 4.75 -2.98 -3.93
C LEU A 97 5.44 -4.35 -3.85
N LYS A 98 4.90 -5.38 -4.51
CA LYS A 98 5.50 -6.72 -4.56
C LYS A 98 6.84 -6.70 -5.29
N GLU A 99 6.91 -6.04 -6.44
CA GLU A 99 8.14 -5.96 -7.24
C GLU A 99 9.29 -5.26 -6.51
N LEU A 100 8.96 -4.24 -5.72
CA LEU A 100 9.94 -3.45 -4.98
C LEU A 100 10.29 -4.06 -3.61
N ALA A 101 9.48 -5.01 -3.12
CA ALA A 101 9.69 -5.73 -1.87
C ALA A 101 10.06 -7.19 -2.14
N PRO A 102 11.33 -7.50 -2.49
CA PRO A 102 11.74 -8.88 -2.70
C PRO A 102 11.44 -9.70 -1.44
N GLU A 103 10.89 -10.90 -1.63
CA GLU A 103 10.78 -11.88 -0.55
C GLU A 103 12.19 -12.14 0.00
N ASP A 104 12.35 -12.07 1.32
CA ASP A 104 13.62 -12.34 1.97
C ASP A 104 14.09 -13.73 1.50
N PRO A 105 15.25 -13.86 0.83
CA PRO A 105 15.71 -15.16 0.33
C PRO A 105 16.03 -16.14 1.47
N ASP A 106 16.11 -15.64 2.71
CA ASP A 106 16.45 -16.37 3.92
C ASP A 106 15.28 -16.54 4.92
N ALA A 107 14.04 -16.21 4.53
CA ALA A 107 12.83 -16.37 5.37
C ALA A 107 12.26 -17.80 5.39
#